data_AF-A0A7K2P2I3-F1
#
_entry.id   AF-A0A7K2P2I3-F1
#
_cell.length_a   1.000
_cell.length_b   1.000
_cell.length_c   1.000
_cell.angle_alpha   90.00
_cell.angle_beta   90.00
_cell.angle_gamma   90.00
#
_symmetry.space_group_name_H-M   'P 1'
#
loop_
_entity.id
_entity.type
_entity.pdbx_description
1 polymer ?
#
loop_
_entity_poly.entity_id
_entity_poly.type
_entity_poly.pdbx_seq_one_letter_code
_entity_poly.pdbx_strand_id
1 'polypeptide(L)'
;MSSTRNATPHASDVTSDGAAWLASAGAYPRSTLALWEERPEAPVVLPCGSAFDVVSAPAIFGRRMLDRLWDDGPGSGPVAEFRGRMLLFAAPGTAQRLPSLLDWEEWSARGREGGRTGAVPP
;
A
#
# COMPACT_ATOMS: atom_id res chain seq x y z
N MET A 1 2.46 -37.89 13.98
CA MET A 1 3.49 -36.96 14.48
C MET A 1 4.09 -36.26 13.27
N SER A 2 3.38 -35.26 12.74
CA SER A 2 3.83 -34.51 11.56
C SER A 2 4.80 -33.44 12.02
N SER A 3 6.05 -33.57 11.60
CA SER A 3 7.14 -32.64 11.87
C SER A 3 6.78 -31.27 11.28
N THR A 4 6.41 -30.32 12.15
CA THR A 4 6.34 -28.91 11.80
C THR A 4 7.77 -28.46 11.49
N ARG A 5 8.10 -28.37 10.19
CA ARG A 5 9.31 -27.66 9.78
C ARG A 5 9.16 -26.24 10.29
N ASN A 6 10.05 -25.82 11.17
CA ASN A 6 10.27 -24.41 11.48
C ASN A 6 10.76 -23.75 10.18
N ALA A 7 9.83 -23.33 9.32
CA ALA A 7 10.13 -22.46 8.20
C ALA A 7 10.44 -21.08 8.79
N THR A 8 11.61 -20.54 8.48
CA THR A 8 11.92 -19.15 8.77
C THR A 8 10.90 -18.27 8.04
N PRO A 9 10.18 -17.35 8.73
CA PRO A 9 9.19 -16.50 8.08
C PRO A 9 9.84 -15.73 6.94
N HIS A 10 9.25 -15.82 5.75
CA HIS A 10 9.67 -15.05 4.61
C HIS A 10 9.22 -13.59 4.80
N ALA A 11 9.95 -12.63 4.23
CA ALA A 11 9.56 -11.22 4.29
C ALA A 11 8.19 -10.93 3.62
N SER A 12 7.66 -11.90 2.86
CA SER A 12 6.34 -11.83 2.22
C SER A 12 5.23 -12.47 3.03
N ASP A 13 5.57 -13.18 4.11
CA ASP A 13 4.57 -13.83 4.96
C ASP A 13 3.88 -12.79 5.83
N VAL A 14 2.56 -12.83 5.85
CA VAL A 14 1.77 -11.98 6.75
C VAL A 14 1.92 -12.51 8.16
N THR A 15 2.37 -11.67 9.08
CA THR A 15 2.43 -12.01 10.51
C THR A 15 1.01 -12.10 11.10
N SER A 16 0.85 -12.79 12.22
CA SER A 16 -0.44 -12.84 12.93
C SER A 16 -0.98 -11.44 13.25
N ASP A 17 -0.11 -10.53 13.68
CA ASP A 17 -0.48 -9.14 13.97
C ASP A 17 -0.86 -8.39 12.68
N GLY A 18 -0.16 -8.65 11.57
CA GLY A 18 -0.50 -8.11 10.25
C GLY A 18 -1.85 -8.61 9.75
N ALA A 19 -2.16 -9.89 9.93
CA ALA A 19 -3.45 -10.47 9.58
C ALA A 19 -4.57 -9.87 10.41
N ALA A 20 -4.37 -9.72 11.73
CA ALA A 20 -5.33 -9.08 12.62
C ALA A 20 -5.58 -7.61 12.24
N TRP A 21 -4.53 -6.87 11.90
CA TRP A 21 -4.65 -5.50 11.42
C TRP A 21 -5.40 -5.42 10.08
N LEU A 22 -5.08 -6.29 9.11
CA LEU A 22 -5.79 -6.35 7.82
C LEU A 22 -7.29 -6.65 8.01
N ALA A 23 -7.60 -7.65 8.84
CA ALA A 23 -8.99 -8.03 9.13
C ALA A 23 -9.77 -6.92 9.87
N SER A 24 -9.08 -6.05 10.62
CA SER A 24 -9.72 -4.94 11.33
C SER A 24 -10.40 -3.92 10.40
N ALA A 25 -10.06 -3.92 9.11
CA ALA A 25 -10.73 -3.05 8.14
C ALA A 25 -12.20 -3.42 7.92
N GLY A 26 -12.53 -4.72 8.05
CA GLY A 26 -13.89 -5.23 7.82
C GLY A 26 -14.84 -5.00 9.01
N ALA A 27 -16.14 -5.01 8.73
CA ALA A 27 -17.17 -4.89 9.78
C ALA A 27 -17.17 -6.04 10.80
N TYR A 28 -16.64 -7.21 10.40
CA TYR A 28 -16.54 -8.41 11.24
C TYR A 28 -15.12 -8.98 11.23
N PRO A 29 -14.17 -8.39 12.00
CA PRO A 29 -12.76 -8.78 11.95
C PRO A 29 -12.50 -10.24 12.30
N ARG A 30 -13.20 -10.78 13.32
CA ARG A 30 -13.06 -12.18 13.73
C ARG A 30 -13.48 -13.17 12.65
N SER A 31 -14.59 -12.90 11.98
CA SER A 31 -15.08 -13.72 10.87
C SER A 31 -14.16 -13.64 9.65
N THR A 32 -13.58 -12.46 9.40
CA THR A 32 -12.60 -12.25 8.33
C THR A 32 -11.33 -13.07 8.58
N LEU A 33 -10.81 -13.06 9.82
CA LEU A 33 -9.67 -13.88 10.21
C LEU A 33 -9.97 -15.38 10.07
N ALA A 34 -11.10 -15.85 10.60
CA ALA A 34 -11.47 -17.27 10.51
C ALA A 34 -11.55 -17.76 9.06
N LEU A 35 -12.15 -16.96 8.16
CA LEU A 35 -12.22 -17.29 6.74
C LEU A 35 -10.84 -17.37 6.09
N TRP A 36 -9.93 -16.48 6.47
CA TRP A 36 -8.57 -16.46 5.94
C TRP A 36 -7.72 -17.61 6.51
N GLU A 37 -7.86 -17.96 7.79
CA GLU A 37 -7.23 -19.13 8.40
C GLU A 37 -7.67 -20.44 7.75
N GLU A 38 -8.95 -20.55 7.38
CA GLU A 38 -9.48 -21.69 6.64
C GLU A 38 -8.89 -21.78 5.21
N ARG A 39 -8.48 -20.65 4.63
CA ARG A 39 -8.02 -20.52 3.24
C ARG A 39 -6.86 -19.51 3.12
N PRO A 40 -5.66 -19.82 3.64
CA PRO A 40 -4.57 -18.85 3.75
C PRO A 40 -4.10 -18.32 2.38
N GLU A 41 -4.18 -19.17 1.35
CA GLU A 41 -3.78 -18.84 -0.02
C GLU A 41 -4.88 -18.13 -0.83
N ALA A 42 -6.09 -18.00 -0.29
CA ALA A 42 -7.18 -17.35 -1.00
C ALA A 42 -7.05 -15.82 -0.90
N PRO A 43 -7.20 -15.09 -2.00
CA PRO A 43 -7.24 -13.63 -1.94
C PRO A 43 -8.49 -13.17 -1.17
N VAL A 44 -8.30 -12.22 -0.25
CA VAL A 44 -9.38 -11.61 0.53
C VAL A 44 -9.62 -10.18 0.05
N VAL A 45 -10.88 -9.80 -0.09
CA VAL A 45 -11.28 -8.41 -0.39
C VAL A 45 -11.53 -7.69 0.92
N LEU A 46 -10.80 -6.60 1.15
CA LEU A 46 -10.91 -5.77 2.35
C LEU A 46 -11.32 -4.35 1.95
N PRO A 47 -12.21 -3.70 2.73
CA PRO A 47 -12.54 -2.31 2.49
C PRO A 47 -11.33 -1.40 2.77
N CYS A 48 -11.13 -0.40 1.92
CA CYS A 48 -10.20 0.69 2.19
C CYS A 48 -10.92 1.85 2.92
N GLY A 49 -10.17 2.73 3.56
CA GLY A 49 -10.65 3.94 4.22
C GLY A 49 -11.01 3.77 5.70
N SER A 50 -11.07 2.55 6.24
CA SER A 50 -11.33 2.30 7.65
C SER A 50 -10.04 2.18 8.47
N ALA A 51 -9.28 1.11 8.25
CA ALA A 51 -7.99 0.88 8.92
C ALA A 51 -6.79 1.36 8.10
N PHE A 52 -6.92 1.36 6.77
CA PHE A 52 -5.88 1.75 5.83
C PHE A 52 -6.49 2.19 4.50
N ASP A 53 -5.70 2.90 3.70
CA ASP A 53 -5.91 3.04 2.26
C ASP A 53 -4.86 2.26 1.49
N VAL A 54 -5.10 2.07 0.19
CA VAL A 54 -4.14 1.42 -0.71
C VAL A 54 -3.86 2.32 -1.91
N VAL A 55 -2.58 2.54 -2.18
CA VAL A 55 -2.09 3.11 -3.44
C VAL A 55 -1.60 1.97 -4.31
N SER A 56 -2.19 1.82 -5.49
CA SER A 56 -1.87 0.73 -6.41
C SER A 56 -1.06 1.24 -7.60
N ALA A 57 0.07 0.61 -7.86
CA ALA A 57 0.99 0.95 -8.95
C ALA A 57 1.38 -0.29 -9.78
N PRO A 58 1.75 -0.14 -11.06
CA PRO A 58 2.43 -1.22 -11.79
C PRO A 58 3.67 -1.70 -11.04
N ALA A 59 3.92 -3.02 -10.98
CA ALA A 59 4.94 -3.60 -10.10
C ALA A 59 6.32 -2.94 -10.21
N ILE A 60 6.82 -2.70 -11.43
CA ILE A 60 8.15 -2.08 -11.62
C ILE A 60 8.18 -0.63 -11.13
N PHE A 61 7.10 0.13 -11.35
CA PHE A 61 7.02 1.51 -10.87
C PHE A 61 6.87 1.55 -9.35
N GLY A 62 5.99 0.72 -8.80
CA GLY A 62 5.79 0.58 -7.36
C GLY A 62 7.07 0.19 -6.63
N ARG A 63 7.88 -0.71 -7.22
CA ARG A 63 9.18 -1.08 -6.63
C ARG A 63 10.10 0.13 -6.49
N ARG A 64 10.21 0.96 -7.54
CA ARG A 64 11.01 2.19 -7.49
C ARG A 64 10.48 3.18 -6.47
N MET A 65 9.14 3.30 -6.35
CA MET A 65 8.51 4.12 -5.32
C MET A 65 8.86 3.61 -3.92
N LEU A 66 8.80 2.30 -3.69
CA LEU A 66 9.18 1.68 -2.43
C LEU A 66 10.66 1.90 -2.09
N ASP A 67 11.56 1.72 -3.07
CA ASP A 67 13.00 1.97 -2.87
C ASP A 67 13.23 3.44 -2.45
N ARG A 68 12.53 4.40 -3.07
CA ARG A 68 12.59 5.82 -2.67
C ARG A 68 12.07 6.08 -1.26
N LEU A 69 10.91 5.51 -0.91
CA LEU A 69 10.34 5.64 0.43
C LEU A 69 11.28 5.06 1.49
N TRP A 70 12.01 4.00 1.17
CA TRP A 70 12.99 3.39 2.05
C TRP A 70 14.25 4.24 2.21
N ASP A 71 14.72 4.85 1.13
CA ASP A 71 15.87 5.78 1.14
C ASP A 71 15.58 7.03 2.00
N ASP A 72 14.34 7.54 1.95
CA ASP A 72 13.91 8.71 2.73
C ASP A 72 13.70 8.39 4.22
N GLY A 73 13.62 7.11 4.59
CA GLY A 73 13.58 6.66 5.98
C GLY A 73 13.05 5.23 6.14
N PRO A 74 13.49 4.49 7.18
CA PRO A 74 12.97 3.15 7.43
C PRO A 74 11.47 3.19 7.75
N GLY A 75 10.73 2.17 7.30
CA GLY A 75 9.33 1.96 7.68
C GLY A 75 8.30 2.37 6.63
N SER A 76 8.54 2.07 5.35
CA SER A 76 7.68 2.34 4.19
C SER A 76 6.25 1.72 4.25
N GLY A 77 5.86 1.18 5.39
CA GLY A 77 4.59 0.51 5.61
C GLY A 77 4.55 -0.91 5.02
N PRO A 78 3.47 -1.65 5.31
CA PRO A 78 3.22 -2.92 4.67
C PRO A 78 2.99 -2.73 3.17
N VAL A 79 3.44 -3.71 2.38
CA VAL A 79 3.30 -3.74 0.92
C VAL A 79 2.87 -5.14 0.50
N ALA A 80 2.02 -5.23 -0.51
CA ALA A 80 1.64 -6.51 -1.12
C ALA A 80 1.81 -6.46 -2.64
N GLU A 81 1.85 -7.64 -3.27
CA GLU A 81 1.74 -7.78 -4.72
C GLU A 81 0.42 -8.49 -5.07
N PHE A 82 -0.32 -7.95 -6.03
CA PHE A 82 -1.48 -8.63 -6.57
C PHE A 82 -1.58 -8.39 -8.07
N ARG A 83 -1.54 -9.47 -8.87
CA ARG A 83 -1.70 -9.44 -10.33
C ARG A 83 -0.77 -8.42 -11.03
N GLY A 84 0.52 -8.44 -10.70
CA GLY A 84 1.53 -7.54 -11.31
C GLY A 84 1.40 -6.08 -10.88
N ARG A 85 0.67 -5.82 -9.78
CA ARG A 85 0.54 -4.51 -9.16
C ARG A 85 1.15 -4.56 -7.77
N MET A 86 1.89 -3.52 -7.41
CA MET A 86 2.32 -3.29 -6.04
C MET A 86 1.26 -2.47 -5.32
N LEU A 87 0.87 -2.93 -4.14
CA LEU A 87 -0.12 -2.31 -3.26
C LEU A 87 0.61 -1.75 -2.05
N LEU A 88 0.74 -0.43 -1.98
CA LEU A 88 1.34 0.26 -0.84
C LEU A 88 0.23 0.67 0.12
N PHE A 89 0.31 0.19 1.36
CA PHE A 89 -0.65 0.53 2.39
C PHE A 89 -0.31 1.90 2.98
N ALA A 90 -1.33 2.73 3.14
CA ALA A 90 -1.19 4.10 3.60
C ALA A 90 -2.21 4.42 4.69
N ALA A 91 -2.01 5.56 5.36
CA ALA A 91 -2.99 6.07 6.30
C ALA A 91 -4.35 6.30 5.60
N PRO A 92 -5.48 6.04 6.27
CA PRO A 92 -6.81 6.31 5.72
C PRO A 92 -6.95 7.73 5.14
N GLY A 93 -7.65 7.85 4.01
CA GLY A 93 -7.81 9.09 3.25
C GLY A 93 -6.61 9.50 2.39
N THR A 94 -5.54 8.70 2.34
CA THR A 94 -4.40 8.96 1.44
C THR A 94 -4.79 8.75 -0.02
N ALA A 95 -5.50 7.67 -0.35
CA ALA A 95 -5.86 7.37 -1.74
C ALA A 95 -6.76 8.45 -2.34
N GLN A 96 -7.60 9.08 -1.51
CA GLN A 96 -8.45 10.20 -1.92
C GLN A 96 -7.65 11.50 -2.14
N ARG A 97 -6.66 11.79 -1.29
CA ARG A 97 -5.89 13.04 -1.34
C ARG A 97 -4.78 13.02 -2.39
N LEU A 98 -4.22 11.83 -2.66
CA LEU A 98 -3.05 11.68 -3.51
C LEU A 98 -3.25 12.25 -4.94
N PRO A 99 -4.36 12.00 -5.65
CA PRO A 99 -4.57 12.57 -6.98
C PRO A 99 -4.45 14.09 -6.99
N SER A 100 -5.09 14.78 -6.04
CA SER A 100 -5.04 16.25 -5.94
C SER A 100 -3.63 16.78 -5.65
N LEU A 101 -2.79 16.03 -4.93
CA LEU A 101 -1.39 16.39 -4.69
C LEU A 101 -0.54 16.18 -5.95
N LEU A 102 -0.76 15.07 -6.67
CA LEU A 102 -0.05 14.78 -7.91
C LEU A 102 -0.40 15.77 -9.02
N ASP A 103 -1.66 16.18 -9.11
CA ASP A 103 -2.10 17.19 -10.07
C ASP A 103 -1.37 18.54 -9.81
N TRP A 104 -1.14 18.88 -8.54
CA TRP A 104 -0.44 20.10 -8.16
C TRP A 104 1.08 20.04 -8.46
N GLU A 105 1.70 18.87 -8.26
CA GLU A 105 3.09 18.60 -8.66
C GLU A 105 3.25 18.62 -10.19
N GLU A 106 2.31 18.03 -10.94
CA GLU A 106 2.33 18.03 -12.41
C GLU A 106 2.25 19.45 -12.97
N TRP A 107 1.42 20.31 -12.36
CA TRP A 107 1.37 21.74 -12.69
C TRP A 107 2.70 22.46 -12.36
N SER A 108 3.29 22.17 -11.21
CA SER A 108 4.57 22.77 -10.77
C SER A 108 5.77 22.33 -11.62
N ALA A 109 5.77 21.09 -12.12
CA ALA A 109 6.78 20.57 -13.03
C ALA A 109 6.69 21.23 -14.42
N ARG A 110 5.47 21.41 -14.94
CA ARG A 110 5.22 22.17 -16.19
C ARG A 110 5.65 23.64 -16.08
N GLY A 111 5.56 24.24 -14.89
CA GLY A 111 6.06 25.60 -14.63
C GLY A 111 7.59 25.72 -14.53
N ARG A 112 8.32 24.62 -14.32
CA ARG A 112 9.80 24.59 -14.21
C ARG A 112 10.51 24.34 -15.54
N GLU A 113 9.85 23.73 -16.53
CA GLU A 113 10.39 23.59 -17.88
C GLU A 113 10.36 24.92 -18.67
N GLY A 114 9.56 25.90 -18.22
CA GLY A 114 9.49 27.24 -18.78
C GLY A 114 10.49 28.21 -18.13
N GLY A 115 11.75 28.12 -18.50
CA GLY A 115 12.75 29.14 -18.14
C GLY A 115 12.34 30.54 -18.62
N ARG A 116 12.12 31.43 -17.64
CA ARG A 116 12.01 32.91 -17.70
C ARG A 116 10.75 33.52 -18.36
N THR A 117 10.07 34.30 -17.51
CA THR A 117 9.02 35.32 -17.75
C THR A 117 7.60 34.80 -17.95
N GLY A 118 6.68 35.23 -17.07
CA GLY A 118 5.24 35.15 -17.34
C GLY A 118 4.35 34.91 -16.12
N ALA A 119 4.02 35.99 -15.42
CA ALA A 119 2.79 36.28 -14.66
C ALA A 119 2.01 35.17 -13.94
N VAL A 120 1.79 35.38 -12.64
CA VAL A 120 0.69 34.82 -11.84
C VAL A 120 -0.64 35.41 -12.36
N PRO A 121 -1.65 34.60 -12.78
CA PRO A 121 -3.00 35.11 -13.02
C PRO A 121 -3.79 35.19 -11.69
N PRO A 122 -4.83 36.06 -11.60
CA PRO A 122 -5.51 36.41 -10.36
C PRO A 122 -6.29 35.26 -9.71
#